data_AF-A0A382G526-F1
#
_entry.id   AF-A0A382G526-F1
#
_cell.length_a   1.000
_cell.length_b   1.000
_cell.length_c   1.000
_cell.angle_alpha   90.00
_cell.angle_beta   90.00
_cell.angle_gamma   90.00
#
_symmetry.space_group_name_H-M   'P 1'
#
loop_
_entity.id
_entity.type
_entity.pdbx_description
1 polymer ?
#
loop_
_entity_poly.entity_id
_entity_poly.type
_entity_poly.pdbx_seq_one_letter_code
_entity_poly.pdbx_strand_id
1 'polypeptide(L)'
;MNRTTDVYFNAEDVGKKVYRKRTYYTLCVEQDVLASNPDEADDKFLEGGGINHSNIGRDLTDENKGVETYMVDANYSDSENTELLGKVVYEDDEFAKEDGLVELDTLAVE
;
A
#
# COMPACT_ATOMS: atom_id res chain seq x y z
N MET A 1 -1.41 -31.94 -4.89
CA MET A 1 -2.34 -31.94 -6.05
C MET A 1 -2.30 -30.55 -6.65
N ASN A 2 -1.96 -30.42 -7.94
CA ASN A 2 -1.92 -29.11 -8.59
C ASN A 2 -3.36 -28.75 -9.03
N ARG A 3 -4.08 -28.02 -8.18
CA ARG A 3 -5.50 -27.69 -8.37
C ARG A 3 -5.60 -26.44 -9.26
N THR A 4 -6.14 -26.59 -10.47
CA THR A 4 -6.24 -25.49 -11.45
C THR A 4 -7.29 -24.44 -11.05
N THR A 5 -8.30 -24.82 -10.26
CA THR A 5 -9.38 -23.97 -9.74
C THR A 5 -9.94 -24.52 -8.43
N ASP A 6 -10.44 -23.64 -7.56
CA ASP A 6 -11.10 -24.00 -6.30
C ASP A 6 -12.63 -24.06 -6.40
N VAL A 7 -13.19 -23.61 -7.52
CA VAL A 7 -14.64 -23.65 -7.77
C VAL A 7 -15.17 -25.07 -7.61
N TYR A 8 -16.24 -25.20 -6.82
CA TYR A 8 -16.92 -26.47 -6.56
C TYR A 8 -18.02 -26.72 -7.61
N PHE A 9 -18.13 -27.95 -8.12
CA PHE A 9 -19.10 -28.33 -9.17
C PHE A 9 -19.91 -29.56 -8.73
N ASN A 10 -21.14 -29.69 -9.24
CA ASN A 10 -22.00 -30.85 -9.02
C ASN A 10 -22.66 -31.36 -10.32
N ALA A 11 -23.51 -32.40 -10.22
CA ALA A 11 -24.14 -33.03 -11.38
C ALA A 11 -25.03 -32.09 -12.21
N GLU A 12 -25.59 -31.04 -11.61
CA GLU A 12 -26.44 -30.05 -12.29
C GLU A 12 -25.62 -29.02 -13.10
N ASP A 13 -24.30 -28.98 -12.93
CA ASP A 13 -23.40 -28.09 -13.65
C ASP A 13 -22.87 -28.68 -14.96
N VAL A 14 -23.29 -29.91 -15.30
CA VAL A 14 -22.91 -30.58 -16.55
C VAL A 14 -23.30 -29.72 -17.75
N GLY A 15 -22.29 -29.35 -18.56
CA GLY A 15 -22.44 -28.49 -19.73
C GLY A 15 -22.07 -27.01 -19.50
N LYS A 16 -21.86 -26.57 -18.25
CA LYS A 16 -21.37 -25.22 -17.93
C LYS A 16 -19.86 -25.12 -18.17
N LYS A 17 -19.36 -23.89 -18.30
CA LYS A 17 -17.95 -23.56 -18.55
C LYS A 17 -17.39 -22.73 -17.39
N VAL A 18 -16.13 -22.98 -17.04
CA VAL A 18 -15.37 -22.24 -16.02
C VAL A 18 -14.50 -21.20 -16.72
N TYR A 19 -14.56 -19.95 -16.27
CA TYR A 19 -13.79 -18.85 -16.83
C TYR A 19 -12.91 -18.22 -15.76
N ARG A 20 -11.69 -17.81 -16.14
CA ARG A 20 -10.79 -17.02 -15.29
C ARG A 20 -10.51 -15.69 -15.99
N LYS A 21 -10.72 -14.58 -15.28
CA LYS A 21 -10.33 -13.24 -15.71
C LYS A 21 -9.26 -12.73 -14.76
N ARG A 22 -8.20 -12.13 -15.30
CA ARG A 22 -7.23 -11.35 -14.54
C ARG A 22 -7.53 -9.89 -14.77
N THR A 23 -7.71 -9.14 -13.69
CA THR A 23 -7.87 -7.69 -13.71
C THR A 23 -6.70 -7.12 -12.95
N TYR A 24 -6.01 -6.16 -13.56
CA TYR A 24 -4.87 -5.49 -12.97
C TYR A 24 -5.30 -4.10 -12.53
N TYR A 25 -4.93 -3.71 -11.32
CA TYR A 25 -5.15 -2.39 -10.77
C TYR A 25 -3.79 -1.71 -10.56
N THR A 26 -3.75 -0.39 -10.72
CA THR A 26 -2.63 0.44 -10.26
C THR A 26 -2.94 0.90 -8.84
N LEU A 27 -2.02 0.64 -7.90
CA LEU A 27 -2.13 1.04 -6.51
C LEU A 27 -1.03 2.07 -6.21
N CYS A 28 -1.40 3.25 -5.74
CA CYS A 28 -0.48 4.24 -5.20
C CYS A 28 -0.47 4.13 -3.67
N VAL A 29 0.71 4.06 -3.07
CA VAL A 29 0.93 4.13 -1.62
C VAL A 29 1.83 5.32 -1.37
N GLU A 30 1.23 6.40 -0.88
CA GLU A 30 1.92 7.63 -0.52
C GLU A 30 2.05 7.66 1.00
N GLN A 31 3.29 7.76 1.49
CA GLN A 31 3.62 7.65 2.91
C GLN A 31 4.70 8.66 3.26
N ASP A 32 4.47 9.38 4.37
CA ASP A 32 5.41 10.34 4.90
C ASP A 32 6.14 9.76 6.11
N VAL A 33 7.43 10.05 6.23
CA VAL A 33 8.23 9.68 7.39
C VAL A 33 8.97 10.89 7.95
N LEU A 34 8.92 11.05 9.27
CA LEU A 34 9.77 11.99 9.97
C LEU A 34 11.11 11.31 10.27
N ALA A 35 12.19 11.90 9.79
CA ALA A 35 13.55 11.40 9.99
C ALA A 35 14.54 12.57 10.10
N SER A 36 15.68 12.32 10.73
CA SER A 36 16.71 13.34 10.95
C SER A 36 17.63 13.52 9.73
N ASN A 37 17.66 12.53 8.82
CA ASN A 37 18.43 12.52 7.59
C ASN A 37 17.85 11.48 6.59
N PRO A 38 18.27 11.51 5.31
CA PRO A 38 17.77 10.59 4.28
C PRO A 38 18.02 9.10 4.57
N ASP A 39 19.21 8.74 5.10
CA ASP A 39 19.52 7.34 5.41
C ASP A 39 18.56 6.78 6.48
N GLU A 40 18.25 7.57 7.51
CA GLU A 40 17.25 7.20 8.53
C GLU A 40 15.83 7.11 7.94
N ALA A 41 15.49 7.97 6.96
CA ALA A 41 14.20 7.90 6.28
C ALA A 41 14.06 6.60 5.48
N ASP A 42 15.10 6.24 4.71
CA ASP A 42 15.14 5.02 3.91
C ASP A 42 15.06 3.77 4.81
N ASP A 43 15.81 3.71 5.91
CA ASP A 43 15.73 2.61 6.88
C ASP A 43 14.30 2.45 7.44
N LYS A 44 13.62 3.56 7.78
CA LYS A 44 12.23 3.51 8.27
C LYS A 44 11.24 3.05 7.21
N PHE A 45 11.40 3.48 5.95
CA PHE A 45 10.57 2.99 4.86
C PHE A 45 10.81 1.51 4.57
N LEU A 46 12.06 1.03 4.69
CA LEU A 46 12.38 -0.40 4.53
C LEU A 46 11.78 -1.26 5.64
N GLU A 47 11.79 -0.80 6.89
CA GLU A 47 11.29 -1.57 8.03
C GLU A 47 9.77 -1.48 8.23
N GLY A 48 9.17 -0.32 7.92
CA GLY A 48 7.76 -0.03 8.26
C GLY A 48 6.91 0.58 7.15
N GLY A 49 7.50 0.90 6.00
CA GLY A 49 6.80 1.44 4.83
C GLY A 49 6.20 0.34 3.94
N GLY A 50 5.53 0.78 2.88
CA GLY A 50 4.90 -0.08 1.89
C GLY A 50 3.59 -0.72 2.33
N ILE A 51 3.23 -1.80 1.64
CA ILE A 51 1.98 -2.53 1.86
C ILE A 51 2.20 -3.58 2.95
N ASN A 52 1.31 -3.65 3.94
CA ASN A 52 1.25 -4.80 4.82
C ASN A 52 0.70 -6.02 4.06
N HIS A 53 1.60 -6.86 3.55
CA HIS A 53 1.26 -8.06 2.77
C HIS A 53 0.39 -9.07 3.53
N SER A 54 0.37 -9.05 4.87
CA SER A 54 -0.50 -9.95 5.65
C SER A 54 -1.99 -9.62 5.47
N ASN A 55 -2.31 -8.39 5.09
CA ASN A 55 -3.67 -7.95 4.82
C ASN A 55 -4.08 -8.21 3.36
N ILE A 56 -3.17 -8.68 2.51
CA ILE A 56 -3.45 -8.99 1.11
C ILE A 56 -3.96 -10.43 1.02
N GLY A 57 -5.27 -10.57 0.84
CA GLY A 57 -5.94 -11.86 0.79
C GLY A 57 -7.31 -11.77 0.14
N ARG A 58 -8.04 -12.88 0.14
CA ARG A 58 -9.37 -12.99 -0.51
C ARG A 58 -10.40 -12.01 0.04
N ASP A 59 -10.26 -11.60 1.31
CA ASP A 59 -11.14 -10.65 1.97
C ASP A 59 -11.09 -9.25 1.34
N LEU A 60 -10.10 -8.97 0.47
CA LEU A 60 -10.05 -7.75 -0.33
C LEU A 60 -11.08 -7.73 -1.47
N THR A 61 -11.63 -8.88 -1.83
CA THR A 61 -12.48 -9.04 -3.03
C THR A 61 -13.94 -9.27 -2.66
N ASP A 62 -14.84 -8.79 -3.51
CA ASP A 62 -16.28 -9.05 -3.39
C ASP A 62 -16.63 -10.36 -4.11
N GLU A 63 -16.68 -11.45 -3.35
CA GLU A 63 -17.04 -12.79 -3.84
C GLU A 63 -18.56 -13.00 -3.85
N ASN A 64 -19.23 -12.43 -4.86
CA ASN A 64 -20.68 -12.58 -5.05
C ASN A 64 -21.06 -13.18 -6.41
N LYS A 65 -22.34 -13.59 -6.54
CA LYS A 65 -22.93 -14.11 -7.79
C LYS A 65 -22.14 -15.27 -8.43
N GLY A 66 -21.54 -16.12 -7.60
CA GLY A 66 -20.74 -17.27 -8.06
C GLY A 66 -19.35 -16.91 -8.57
N VAL A 67 -18.85 -15.70 -8.27
CA VAL A 67 -17.45 -15.32 -8.45
C VAL A 67 -16.67 -15.69 -7.18
N GLU A 68 -15.56 -16.39 -7.35
CA GLU A 68 -14.65 -16.80 -6.27
C GLU A 68 -13.22 -16.38 -6.61
N THR A 69 -12.45 -15.94 -5.63
CA THR A 69 -11.20 -15.23 -5.92
C THR A 69 -9.99 -16.07 -6.24
N TYR A 70 -9.79 -17.33 -5.86
CA TYR A 70 -8.54 -18.08 -6.13
C TYR A 70 -7.23 -17.47 -5.56
N MET A 71 -6.82 -16.27 -5.94
CA MET A 71 -5.60 -15.60 -5.47
C MET A 71 -5.71 -14.08 -5.55
N VAL A 72 -5.23 -13.39 -4.51
CA VAL A 72 -4.87 -11.98 -4.55
C VAL A 72 -3.36 -11.92 -4.39
N ASP A 73 -2.70 -11.22 -5.29
CA ASP A 73 -1.25 -11.09 -5.32
C ASP A 73 -0.90 -9.62 -5.59
N ALA A 74 0.04 -9.10 -4.82
CA ALA A 74 0.49 -7.73 -4.87
C ALA A 74 1.98 -7.73 -5.18
N ASN A 75 2.33 -7.66 -6.46
CA ASN A 75 3.70 -7.52 -6.92
C ASN A 75 4.01 -6.06 -7.16
N TYR A 76 5.14 -5.60 -6.64
CA TYR A 76 5.66 -4.26 -6.86
C TYR A 76 6.60 -4.27 -8.07
N SER A 77 6.33 -3.42 -9.07
CA SER A 77 7.17 -3.33 -10.27
C SER A 77 8.08 -2.10 -10.29
N ASP A 78 7.65 -0.97 -9.72
CA ASP A 78 8.32 0.33 -9.87
C ASP A 78 8.14 1.20 -8.61
N SER A 79 9.22 1.87 -8.16
CA SER A 79 9.25 2.93 -7.13
C SER A 79 9.81 4.23 -7.68
N GLU A 80 9.27 5.35 -7.21
CA GLU A 80 9.95 6.64 -7.32
C GLU A 80 11.02 6.76 -6.22
N ASN A 81 11.94 7.73 -6.35
CA ASN A 81 12.94 7.97 -5.32
C ASN A 81 12.29 8.67 -4.12
N THR A 82 12.85 8.50 -2.92
CA THR A 82 12.48 9.30 -1.74
C THR A 82 12.72 10.78 -2.03
N GLU A 83 11.68 11.62 -1.89
CA GLU A 83 11.77 13.07 -2.09
C GLU A 83 11.65 13.83 -0.75
N LEU A 84 12.49 14.85 -0.55
CA LEU A 84 12.37 15.75 0.60
C LEU A 84 11.21 16.71 0.38
N LEU A 85 10.15 16.58 1.19
CA LEU A 85 8.97 17.44 1.10
C LEU A 85 9.13 18.79 1.83
N GLY A 86 10.06 18.87 2.79
CA GLY A 86 10.32 20.06 3.60
C GLY A 86 10.95 19.70 4.94
N LYS A 87 11.20 20.70 5.77
CA LYS A 87 11.79 20.55 7.11
C LYS A 87 10.85 21.07 8.16
N VAL A 88 10.67 20.30 9.24
CA VAL A 88 9.89 20.76 10.39
C VAL A 88 10.67 21.87 11.12
N VAL A 89 10.06 23.04 11.22
CA VAL A 89 10.59 24.24 11.91
C VAL A 89 9.58 24.72 12.96
N TYR A 90 10.01 25.59 13.87
CA TYR A 90 9.05 26.28 14.74
C TYR A 90 8.24 27.27 13.91
N GLU A 91 6.94 27.38 14.21
CA GLU A 91 6.09 28.45 13.66
C GLU A 91 6.69 29.83 13.97
N ASP A 92 6.40 30.82 13.12
CA ASP A 92 6.73 32.23 13.38
C ASP A 92 5.78 32.85 14.43
N ASP A 93 5.80 32.29 15.63
CA ASP A 93 5.06 32.73 16.82
C ASP A 93 6.00 32.90 18.02
N GLU A 94 5.78 33.94 18.84
CA GLU A 94 6.63 34.30 19.98
C GLU A 94 6.69 33.20 21.05
N PHE A 95 5.66 32.35 21.14
CA PHE A 95 5.55 31.24 22.08
C PHE A 95 5.76 29.87 21.44
N ALA A 96 6.10 29.79 20.13
CA ALA A 96 6.19 28.52 19.39
C ALA A 96 7.06 27.45 20.07
N LYS A 97 8.14 27.85 20.74
CA LYS A 97 9.02 26.92 21.47
C LYS A 97 8.42 26.44 22.80
N GLU A 98 7.70 27.31 23.51
CA GLU A 98 7.05 26.99 24.79
C GLU A 98 5.82 26.10 24.56
N ASP A 99 5.05 26.43 23.53
CA ASP A 99 3.80 25.75 23.18
C ASP A 99 4.01 24.54 22.25
N GLY A 100 5.23 24.34 21.74
CA GLY A 100 5.58 23.23 20.86
C GLY A 100 4.94 23.32 19.47
N LEU A 101 4.67 24.53 18.99
CA LEU A 101 4.07 24.81 17.69
C LEU A 101 5.12 24.70 16.59
N VAL A 102 4.90 23.80 15.64
CA VAL A 102 5.82 23.50 14.53
C VAL A 102 5.07 23.41 13.21
N GLU A 103 5.72 23.85 12.14
CA GLU A 103 5.21 23.79 10.77
C GLU A 103 6.22 23.15 9.82
N LEU A 104 5.75 22.69 8.66
CA LEU A 104 6.59 22.15 7.60
C LEU A 104 7.01 23.29 6.66
N ASP A 105 8.28 23.68 6.71
CA ASP A 105 8.86 24.64 5.78
C ASP A 105 9.42 23.92 4.54
N THR A 106 8.74 24.12 3.41
CA THR A 106 9.10 23.54 2.10
C THR A 106 10.29 24.25 1.43
N LEU A 107 10.71 25.41 1.94
CA LEU A 107 11.84 26.21 1.47
C LEU A 107 13.09 26.05 2.34
N ALA A 108 12.96 25.46 3.52
CA ALA A 108 14.09 25.10 4.39
C ALA A 108 14.76 23.82 3.88
N VAL A 109 15.59 23.95 2.84
CA VAL A 109 16.28 22.82 2.17
C VAL A 109 17.70 22.56 2.71
N GLU A 110 18.08 23.15 3.84
CA GLU A 110 19.39 22.92 4.51
C GLU A 110 19.31 21.96 5.69
#